data_AF-A0A2T7L1T2-F1
#
_entry.id   AF-A0A2T7L1T2-F1
#
_cell.length_a   1.000
_cell.length_b   1.000
_cell.length_c   1.000
_cell.angle_alpha   90.00
_cell.angle_beta   90.00
_cell.angle_gamma   90.00
#
_symmetry.space_group_name_H-M   'P 1'
#
loop_
_entity.id
_entity.type
_entity.pdbx_description
1 polymer ?
#
loop_
_entity_poly.entity_id
_entity_poly.type
_entity_poly.pdbx_seq_one_letter_code
_entity_poly.pdbx_strand_id
1 'polypeptide(L)'
;MTSPDSVVPSPPPRPPDPFRRPWHIALGIALVLSAAFATAQVLYWAAPEITSPLPWMRIYLLPQPPTLRLTRVLLYSGWGVALVIAAVLYGATCAGRVRVVRVCRAAILTVLLLPYAVMALDTLAGAPLTALLCLATSAVALLAVHRVQLYLRLPARLTLLAFAWGALVGSGFAIVMGMWFGWYAGGYLLDFERPAGSIRTLLALFALNADFFSEVGKAAGVALVLLVFRRYVDGVVSGLVLGAASGIGLNLTETVRYMAEIEPGQPAAQFWTRQVVGLLTVHAVFSGLAGAGFGAALRAGPGRGRVPLCLSGLLAAFGGHLLFDTLMPLLDRRRRDLFSGAETLGVLVGVPLVTLVAAGPFVVLCLLLLRRGLRDQAAVLRAALPVETASGTGAVTPAEGGLLLSPGRRLLLELAVWRRDGTAGLRHLIRLQQAQLRLLHDPLPQRSDEVRQLKGLPPLTTHPPLSPHPTLPIDQGVSS
;
A
#
# COMPACT_ATOMS: atom_id res chain seq x y z
N MET A 1 23.70 -65.83 9.86
CA MET A 1 23.40 -64.90 8.74
C MET A 1 21.88 -64.88 8.65
N THR A 2 21.14 -63.85 9.01
CA THR A 2 21.19 -62.45 8.53
C THR A 2 20.51 -61.52 9.55
N SER A 3 21.07 -60.32 9.71
CA SER A 3 20.54 -59.25 10.57
C SER A 3 19.30 -58.60 9.91
N PRO A 4 18.25 -58.25 10.68
CA PRO A 4 17.10 -57.54 10.14
C PRO A 4 17.42 -56.05 9.96
N ASP A 5 17.14 -55.56 8.77
CA ASP A 5 17.40 -54.23 8.25
C ASP A 5 16.94 -53.10 9.19
N SER A 6 17.89 -52.26 9.59
CA SER A 6 17.62 -50.96 10.19
C SER A 6 17.14 -50.00 9.10
N VAL A 7 15.82 -49.96 8.88
CA VAL A 7 15.18 -48.91 8.07
C VAL A 7 15.35 -47.58 8.80
N VAL A 8 16.36 -46.81 8.42
CA VAL A 8 16.54 -45.42 8.87
C VAL A 8 15.34 -44.62 8.35
N PRO A 9 14.48 -44.07 9.22
CA PRO A 9 13.36 -43.23 8.77
C PRO A 9 13.93 -42.04 8.01
N SER A 10 13.52 -41.87 6.76
CA SER A 10 13.82 -40.65 6.00
C SER A 10 13.41 -39.43 6.83
N PRO A 11 14.27 -38.43 7.01
CA PRO A 11 13.96 -37.26 7.81
C PRO A 11 12.65 -36.63 7.29
N PRO A 12 11.75 -36.21 8.20
CA PRO A 12 10.49 -35.60 7.78
C PRO A 12 10.78 -34.44 6.82
N PRO A 13 10.00 -34.27 5.75
CA PRO A 13 10.18 -33.18 4.82
C PRO A 13 10.22 -31.88 5.61
N ARG A 14 11.31 -31.11 5.48
CA ARG A 14 11.44 -29.81 6.14
C ARG A 14 10.18 -29.01 5.84
N PRO A 15 9.47 -28.47 6.85
CA PRO A 15 8.33 -27.62 6.60
C PRO A 15 8.76 -26.51 5.63
N PRO A 16 7.96 -26.20 4.61
CA PRO A 16 8.30 -25.17 3.65
C PRO A 16 8.63 -23.90 4.42
N ASP A 17 9.88 -23.42 4.28
CA ASP A 17 10.37 -22.27 4.99
C ASP A 17 9.35 -21.12 4.87
N PRO A 18 8.67 -20.72 5.97
CA PRO A 18 7.69 -19.64 5.93
C PRO A 18 8.34 -18.30 5.52
N PHE A 19 9.68 -18.27 5.45
CA PHE A 19 10.51 -17.18 4.98
C PHE A 19 11.08 -17.35 3.57
N ARG A 20 10.56 -18.27 2.71
CA ARG A 20 10.72 -18.14 1.24
C ARG A 20 10.04 -16.86 0.79
N ARG A 21 10.76 -15.74 0.96
CA ARG A 21 10.33 -14.39 0.59
C ARG A 21 9.83 -14.43 -0.86
N PRO A 22 8.64 -13.88 -1.14
CA PRO A 22 8.02 -13.93 -2.47
C PRO A 22 8.69 -12.96 -3.45
N TRP A 23 10.02 -13.06 -3.60
CA TRP A 23 10.82 -12.26 -4.53
C TRP A 23 10.37 -12.44 -5.98
N HIS A 24 9.87 -13.63 -6.34
CA HIS A 24 9.30 -13.87 -7.66
C HIS A 24 8.05 -13.02 -7.90
N ILE A 25 7.21 -12.79 -6.89
CA ILE A 25 6.05 -11.89 -7.00
C ILE A 25 6.52 -10.44 -7.11
N ALA A 26 7.52 -10.03 -6.32
CA ALA A 26 8.09 -8.69 -6.42
C ALA A 26 8.67 -8.41 -7.81
N LEU A 27 9.43 -9.36 -8.37
CA LEU A 27 9.95 -9.28 -9.74
C LEU A 27 8.80 -9.28 -10.76
N GLY A 28 7.77 -10.10 -10.55
CA GLY A 28 6.57 -10.13 -11.37
C GLY A 28 5.89 -8.75 -11.45
N ILE A 29 5.79 -8.02 -10.34
CA ILE A 29 5.26 -6.64 -10.32
C ILE A 29 6.09 -5.72 -11.21
N ALA A 30 7.43 -5.74 -11.07
CA ALA A 30 8.31 -4.90 -11.89
C ALA A 30 8.22 -5.24 -13.40
N LEU A 31 8.09 -6.54 -13.71
CA LEU A 31 7.89 -7.02 -15.08
C LEU A 31 6.52 -6.59 -15.64
N VAL A 32 5.45 -6.62 -14.84
CA VAL A 32 4.12 -6.15 -15.26
C VAL A 32 4.14 -4.65 -15.59
N LEU A 33 4.77 -3.82 -14.76
CA LEU A 33 4.91 -2.39 -15.05
C LEU A 33 5.74 -2.15 -16.33
N SER A 34 6.83 -2.90 -16.50
CA SER A 34 7.65 -2.86 -17.72
C SER A 34 6.87 -3.29 -18.95
N ALA A 35 6.05 -4.34 -18.85
CA ALA A 35 5.22 -4.84 -19.93
C ALA A 35 4.12 -3.83 -20.31
N ALA A 36 3.51 -3.16 -19.32
CA ALA A 36 2.55 -2.09 -19.57
C ALA A 36 3.18 -0.93 -20.37
N PHE A 37 4.39 -0.51 -19.98
CA PHE A 37 5.15 0.49 -20.74
C PHE A 37 5.48 0.00 -22.16
N ALA A 38 5.97 -1.22 -22.31
CA ALA A 38 6.27 -1.82 -23.61
C ALA A 38 5.03 -1.85 -24.51
N THR A 39 3.86 -2.14 -23.93
CA THR A 39 2.58 -2.19 -24.65
C THR A 39 2.18 -0.79 -25.13
N ALA A 40 2.24 0.22 -24.25
CA ALA A 40 1.98 1.61 -24.64
C ALA A 40 2.95 2.11 -25.72
N GLN A 41 4.21 1.67 -25.66
CA GLN A 41 5.20 2.00 -26.66
C GLN A 41 4.90 1.37 -28.03
N VAL A 42 4.47 0.10 -28.06
CA VAL A 42 4.05 -0.57 -29.30
C VAL A 42 2.81 0.12 -29.88
N LEU A 43 1.83 0.48 -29.04
CA LEU A 43 0.65 1.23 -29.47
C LEU A 43 1.02 2.58 -30.07
N TYR A 44 2.02 3.27 -29.48
CA TYR A 44 2.54 4.51 -30.03
C TYR A 44 3.20 4.34 -31.39
N TRP A 45 4.01 3.29 -31.59
CA TRP A 45 4.65 3.04 -32.89
C TRP A 45 3.65 2.61 -33.98
N ALA A 46 2.59 1.91 -33.58
CA ALA A 46 1.54 1.45 -34.49
C ALA A 46 0.45 2.51 -34.72
N ALA A 47 0.49 3.64 -34.03
CA ALA A 47 -0.54 4.66 -34.13
C ALA A 47 -0.57 5.27 -35.53
N PRO A 48 -1.76 5.37 -36.16
CA PRO A 48 -1.90 6.10 -37.42
C PRO A 48 -1.42 7.54 -37.28
N GLU A 49 -0.76 8.05 -38.33
CA GLU A 49 -0.36 9.45 -38.37
C GLU A 49 -1.60 10.36 -38.31
N ILE A 50 -1.55 11.33 -37.39
CA ILE A 50 -2.61 12.31 -37.26
C ILE A 50 -2.41 13.38 -38.34
N THR A 51 -2.99 13.16 -39.52
CA THR A 51 -3.03 14.16 -40.59
C THR A 51 -4.24 15.07 -40.38
N SER A 52 -4.06 16.22 -39.73
CA SER A 52 -5.13 17.20 -39.54
C SER A 52 -4.72 18.62 -39.95
N PRO A 53 -5.57 19.35 -40.68
CA PRO A 53 -5.35 20.76 -40.99
C PRO A 53 -5.61 21.69 -39.79
N LEU A 54 -6.18 21.17 -38.69
CA LEU A 54 -6.63 21.99 -37.56
C LEU A 54 -5.46 22.36 -36.62
N PRO A 55 -5.19 23.66 -36.40
CA PRO A 55 -4.04 24.11 -35.60
C PRO A 55 -3.98 23.57 -34.17
N TRP A 56 -5.12 23.38 -33.52
CA TRP A 56 -5.17 22.90 -32.13
C TRP A 56 -4.70 21.45 -31.99
N MET A 57 -4.68 20.67 -33.08
CA MET A 57 -4.25 19.27 -33.07
C MET A 57 -2.74 19.10 -33.02
N ARG A 58 -1.98 20.19 -33.21
CA ARG A 58 -0.54 20.21 -32.95
C ARG A 58 -0.20 19.83 -31.51
N ILE A 59 -1.16 19.90 -30.58
CA ILE A 59 -0.99 19.43 -29.19
C ILE A 59 -0.64 17.93 -29.11
N TYR A 60 -1.18 17.10 -30.02
CA TYR A 60 -0.87 15.66 -30.11
C TYR A 60 0.48 15.39 -30.79
N LEU A 61 1.01 16.39 -31.48
CA LEU A 61 2.27 16.35 -32.23
C LEU A 61 3.40 17.08 -31.50
N LEU A 62 3.18 17.47 -30.23
CA LEU A 62 4.21 18.16 -29.45
C LEU A 62 5.44 17.26 -29.29
N PRO A 63 6.66 17.84 -29.39
CA PRO A 63 7.88 17.08 -29.23
C PRO A 63 7.93 16.46 -27.84
N GLN A 64 8.49 15.26 -27.78
CA GLN A 64 8.62 14.53 -26.51
C GLN A 64 9.48 15.34 -25.53
N PRO A 65 9.02 15.58 -24.29
CA PRO A 65 9.82 16.29 -23.31
C PRO A 65 11.15 15.53 -23.07
N PRO A 66 12.27 16.25 -22.86
CA PRO A 66 13.57 15.63 -22.64
C PRO A 66 13.55 14.55 -21.54
N THR A 67 12.74 14.75 -20.50
CA THR A 67 12.65 13.84 -19.35
C THR A 67 11.91 12.55 -19.65
N LEU A 68 10.91 12.58 -20.54
CA LEU A 68 10.32 11.34 -21.03
C LEU A 68 11.28 10.59 -21.96
N ARG A 69 12.02 11.31 -22.81
CA ARG A 69 13.07 10.68 -23.65
C ARG A 69 14.12 9.98 -22.80
N LEU A 70 14.58 10.62 -21.73
CA LEU A 70 15.50 10.03 -20.76
C LEU A 70 14.88 8.80 -20.08
N THR A 71 13.63 8.90 -19.59
CA THR A 71 12.90 7.78 -18.98
C THR A 71 12.84 6.57 -19.90
N ARG A 72 12.53 6.79 -21.18
CA ARG A 72 12.49 5.73 -22.20
C ARG A 72 13.84 5.07 -22.42
N VAL A 73 14.92 5.86 -22.57
CA VAL A 73 16.29 5.33 -22.73
C VAL A 73 16.69 4.48 -21.52
N LEU A 74 16.38 4.96 -20.31
CA LEU A 74 16.65 4.24 -19.07
C LEU A 74 15.85 2.93 -18.94
N LEU A 75 14.60 2.89 -19.42
CA LEU A 75 13.81 1.66 -19.44
C LEU A 75 14.41 0.61 -20.39
N TYR A 76 14.76 1.00 -21.62
CA TYR A 76 15.34 0.06 -22.59
C TYR A 76 16.70 -0.48 -22.15
N SER A 77 17.60 0.42 -21.73
CA SER A 77 18.90 0.02 -21.18
C SER A 77 18.71 -0.82 -19.92
N GLY A 78 17.74 -0.47 -19.08
CA GLY A 78 17.38 -1.22 -17.88
C GLY A 78 16.93 -2.66 -18.17
N TRP A 79 16.14 -2.89 -19.22
CA TRP A 79 15.76 -4.24 -19.64
C TRP A 79 16.98 -5.09 -20.05
N GLY A 80 17.90 -4.51 -20.83
CA GLY A 80 19.15 -5.18 -21.20
C GLY A 80 20.01 -5.53 -19.99
N VAL A 81 20.20 -4.57 -19.08
CA VAL A 81 20.94 -4.79 -17.82
C VAL A 81 20.26 -5.84 -16.94
N ALA A 82 18.93 -5.81 -16.81
CA ALA A 82 18.17 -6.79 -16.05
C ALA A 82 18.34 -8.21 -16.60
N LEU A 83 18.39 -8.38 -17.93
CA LEU A 83 18.63 -9.68 -18.57
C LEU A 83 20.02 -10.22 -18.23
N VAL A 84 21.06 -9.38 -18.29
CA VAL A 84 22.43 -9.75 -17.91
C VAL A 84 22.49 -10.17 -16.43
N ILE A 85 21.87 -9.39 -15.53
CA ILE A 85 21.82 -9.73 -14.10
C ILE A 85 21.01 -11.00 -13.86
N ALA A 86 19.96 -11.26 -14.65
CA ALA A 86 19.17 -12.49 -14.56
C ALA A 86 20.00 -13.74 -14.92
N ALA A 87 20.90 -13.65 -15.90
CA ALA A 87 21.84 -14.73 -16.21
C ALA A 87 22.79 -15.01 -15.03
N VAL A 88 23.32 -13.96 -14.39
CA VAL A 88 24.15 -14.09 -13.18
C VAL A 88 23.34 -14.69 -12.02
N LEU A 89 22.09 -14.25 -11.84
CA LEU A 89 21.16 -14.78 -10.84
C LEU A 89 20.92 -16.26 -11.03
N TYR A 90 20.74 -16.71 -12.28
CA TYR A 90 20.56 -18.13 -12.62
C TYR A 90 21.77 -18.94 -12.18
N GLY A 91 22.97 -18.56 -12.62
CA GLY A 91 24.22 -19.24 -12.23
C GLY A 91 24.45 -19.24 -10.70
N ALA A 92 24.19 -18.12 -10.03
CA ALA A 92 24.29 -18.01 -8.58
C ALA A 92 23.26 -18.89 -7.83
N THR A 93 22.08 -19.08 -8.40
CA THR A 93 21.05 -19.97 -7.84
C THR A 93 21.46 -21.43 -7.96
N CYS A 94 21.96 -21.84 -9.14
CA CYS A 94 22.52 -23.18 -9.36
C CYS A 94 23.70 -23.47 -8.43
N ALA A 95 24.56 -22.47 -8.19
CA ALA A 95 25.72 -22.57 -7.30
C ALA A 95 25.39 -22.39 -5.80
N GLY A 96 24.12 -22.25 -5.41
CA GLY A 96 23.72 -22.10 -4.00
C GLY A 96 24.19 -20.81 -3.31
N ARG A 97 24.57 -19.77 -4.07
CA ARG A 97 25.15 -18.52 -3.53
C ARG A 97 24.07 -17.54 -3.04
N VAL A 98 23.52 -17.80 -1.86
CA VAL A 98 22.38 -17.05 -1.29
C VAL A 98 22.57 -15.52 -1.25
N ARG A 99 23.79 -15.03 -0.91
CA ARG A 99 24.07 -13.59 -0.85
C ARG A 99 23.97 -12.94 -2.23
N VAL A 100 24.57 -13.57 -3.25
CA VAL A 100 24.57 -13.10 -4.64
C VAL A 100 23.14 -13.09 -5.18
N VAL A 101 22.36 -14.16 -4.93
CA VAL A 101 20.95 -14.24 -5.32
C VAL A 101 20.13 -13.05 -4.79
N ARG A 102 20.33 -12.66 -3.52
CA ARG A 102 19.62 -11.50 -2.93
C ARG A 102 20.03 -10.19 -3.60
N VAL A 103 21.32 -10.00 -3.86
CA VAL A 103 21.85 -8.79 -4.51
C VAL A 103 21.32 -8.68 -5.94
N CYS A 104 21.39 -9.75 -6.74
CA CYS A 104 20.88 -9.75 -8.11
C CYS A 104 19.38 -9.45 -8.18
N ARG A 105 18.57 -10.03 -7.28
CA ARG A 105 17.12 -9.73 -7.22
C ARG A 105 16.83 -8.28 -6.89
N ALA A 106 17.55 -7.70 -5.93
CA ALA A 106 17.42 -6.30 -5.59
C ALA A 106 17.86 -5.40 -6.76
N ALA A 107 18.99 -5.73 -7.41
CA ALA A 107 19.51 -4.99 -8.56
C ALA A 107 18.53 -5.01 -9.74
N ILE A 108 17.95 -6.16 -10.09
CA ILE A 108 16.92 -6.26 -11.13
C ILE A 108 15.72 -5.36 -10.80
N LEU A 109 15.19 -5.45 -9.56
CA LEU A 109 14.08 -4.60 -9.15
C LEU A 109 14.43 -3.11 -9.27
N THR A 110 15.60 -2.70 -8.80
CA THR A 110 16.03 -1.30 -8.89
C THR A 110 16.14 -0.83 -10.33
N VAL A 111 16.80 -1.60 -11.20
CA VAL A 111 17.02 -1.23 -12.60
C VAL A 111 15.70 -1.15 -13.38
N LEU A 112 14.73 -2.01 -13.08
CA LEU A 112 13.42 -2.01 -13.75
C LEU A 112 12.48 -0.91 -13.24
N LEU A 113 12.62 -0.46 -11.99
CA LEU A 113 11.66 0.45 -11.34
C LEU A 113 12.16 1.90 -11.25
N LEU A 114 13.47 2.11 -11.09
CA LEU A 114 14.06 3.43 -10.94
C LEU A 114 13.77 4.38 -12.12
N PRO A 115 13.72 3.95 -13.40
CA PRO A 115 13.42 4.84 -14.50
C PRO A 115 12.11 5.61 -14.34
N TYR A 116 11.08 5.00 -13.72
CA TYR A 116 9.81 5.68 -13.51
C TYR A 116 9.90 6.88 -12.55
N ALA A 117 10.92 6.94 -11.69
CA ALA A 117 11.09 8.09 -10.79
C ALA A 117 11.52 9.38 -11.50
N VAL A 118 12.04 9.30 -12.73
CA VAL A 118 12.63 10.45 -13.44
C VAL A 118 11.62 11.57 -13.64
N MET A 119 10.43 11.25 -14.16
CA MET A 119 9.38 12.26 -14.41
C MET A 119 8.91 12.92 -13.11
N ALA A 120 8.75 12.14 -12.05
CA ALA A 120 8.33 12.68 -10.76
C ALA A 120 9.42 13.58 -10.13
N LEU A 121 10.68 13.18 -10.24
CA LEU A 121 11.81 13.99 -9.78
C LEU A 121 11.92 15.30 -10.55
N ASP A 122 11.70 15.28 -11.87
CA ASP A 122 11.67 16.48 -12.71
C ASP A 122 10.60 17.47 -12.24
N THR A 123 9.35 17.02 -12.08
CA THR A 123 8.26 17.85 -11.55
C THR A 123 8.59 18.44 -10.17
N LEU A 124 9.09 17.62 -9.24
CA LEU A 124 9.41 18.08 -7.88
C LEU A 124 10.60 19.06 -7.85
N ALA A 125 11.61 18.82 -8.69
CA ALA A 125 12.80 19.67 -8.80
C ALA A 125 12.54 20.96 -9.59
N GLY A 126 11.59 20.94 -10.53
CA GLY A 126 11.19 22.10 -11.33
C GLY A 126 10.45 23.17 -10.54
N ALA A 127 9.81 22.80 -9.42
CA ALA A 127 9.07 23.73 -8.56
C ALA A 127 9.36 23.50 -7.07
N PRO A 128 10.60 23.75 -6.60
CA PRO A 128 11.06 23.29 -5.28
C PRO A 128 10.33 23.97 -4.12
N LEU A 129 9.93 25.24 -4.26
CA LEU A 129 9.16 25.95 -3.24
C LEU A 129 7.74 25.39 -3.11
N THR A 130 7.09 25.12 -4.24
CA THR A 130 5.77 24.46 -4.28
C THR A 130 5.86 23.06 -3.71
N ALA A 131 6.90 22.31 -4.06
CA ALA A 131 7.18 20.99 -3.52
C ALA A 131 7.38 21.01 -2.01
N LEU A 132 8.13 21.99 -1.48
CA LEU A 132 8.34 22.15 -0.04
C LEU A 132 7.03 22.44 0.70
N LEU A 133 6.22 23.36 0.18
CA LEU A 133 4.91 23.68 0.74
C LEU A 133 4.00 22.44 0.77
N CYS A 134 3.94 21.71 -0.34
CA CYS A 134 3.16 20.49 -0.47
C CYS A 134 3.69 19.35 0.41
N LEU A 135 5.01 19.27 0.60
CA LEU A 135 5.65 18.28 1.45
C LEU A 135 5.26 18.48 2.93
N ALA A 136 5.14 19.73 3.38
CA ALA A 136 4.75 20.04 4.75
C ALA A 136 3.35 19.51 5.08
N THR A 137 2.34 19.80 4.24
CA THR A 137 0.98 19.27 4.44
C THR A 137 0.93 17.74 4.28
N SER A 138 1.65 17.20 3.29
CA SER A 138 1.75 15.75 3.08
C SER A 138 2.40 15.04 4.27
N ALA A 139 3.39 15.65 4.93
CA ALA A 139 4.03 15.10 6.12
C ALA A 139 3.06 15.04 7.31
N VAL A 140 2.21 16.06 7.49
CA VAL A 140 1.15 16.07 8.50
C VAL A 140 0.13 14.97 8.22
N ALA A 141 -0.32 14.83 6.96
CA ALA A 141 -1.23 13.76 6.56
C ALA A 141 -0.61 12.36 6.75
N LEU A 142 0.65 12.18 6.39
CA LEU A 142 1.38 10.93 6.58
C LEU A 142 1.52 10.58 8.06
N LEU A 143 1.78 11.58 8.91
CA LEU A 143 1.80 11.40 10.35
C LEU A 143 0.41 11.00 10.88
N ALA A 144 -0.65 11.68 10.44
CA ALA A 144 -2.02 11.35 10.83
C ALA A 144 -2.36 9.89 10.48
N VAL A 145 -2.14 9.50 9.23
CA VAL A 145 -2.34 8.12 8.75
C VAL A 145 -1.48 7.12 9.52
N HIS A 146 -0.22 7.45 9.80
CA HIS A 146 0.63 6.57 10.60
C HIS A 146 0.09 6.36 12.03
N ARG A 147 -0.51 7.39 12.63
CA ARG A 147 -1.00 7.37 14.01
C ARG A 147 -2.34 6.70 14.21
N VAL A 148 -3.12 6.43 13.15
CA VAL A 148 -4.38 5.66 13.26
C VAL A 148 -4.17 4.21 13.70
N GLN A 149 -2.94 3.71 13.63
CA GLN A 149 -2.55 2.39 14.11
C GLN A 149 -2.50 2.37 15.64
N LEU A 150 -3.60 1.95 16.27
CA LEU A 150 -3.71 2.00 17.73
C LEU A 150 -2.97 0.85 18.41
N TYR A 151 -2.96 -0.36 17.84
CA TYR A 151 -2.36 -1.52 18.49
C TYR A 151 -0.99 -1.85 17.91
N LEU A 152 -0.95 -2.46 16.73
CA LEU A 152 0.27 -2.86 16.06
C LEU A 152 0.70 -1.76 15.10
N ARG A 153 1.74 -1.00 15.45
CA ARG A 153 2.27 0.07 14.60
C ARG A 153 3.37 -0.47 13.69
N LEU A 154 3.24 -0.17 12.41
CA LEU A 154 4.31 -0.30 11.44
C LEU A 154 5.52 0.56 11.85
N PRO A 155 6.76 0.13 11.60
CA PRO A 155 7.91 1.02 11.65
C PRO A 155 7.69 2.21 10.70
N ALA A 156 7.90 3.45 11.16
CA ALA A 156 7.67 4.66 10.36
C ALA A 156 8.42 4.69 9.02
N ARG A 157 9.57 4.01 8.93
CA ARG A 157 10.31 3.84 7.67
C ARG A 157 9.52 3.10 6.59
N LEU A 158 8.59 2.22 6.93
CA LEU A 158 7.77 1.50 5.95
C LEU A 158 6.66 2.38 5.40
N THR A 159 6.05 3.21 6.24
CA THR A 159 5.09 4.22 5.79
C THR A 159 5.79 5.29 4.96
N LEU A 160 7.01 5.70 5.33
CA LEU A 160 7.82 6.60 4.52
C LEU A 160 8.24 5.98 3.18
N LEU A 161 8.57 4.68 3.16
CA LEU A 161 8.90 3.96 1.92
C LEU A 161 7.69 3.88 0.98
N ALA A 162 6.49 3.59 1.51
CA ALA A 162 5.26 3.59 0.72
C ALA A 162 4.93 4.99 0.18
N PHE A 163 5.10 6.03 1.01
CA PHE A 163 4.99 7.42 0.59
C PHE A 163 5.99 7.77 -0.53
N ALA A 164 7.27 7.47 -0.35
CA ALA A 164 8.31 7.74 -1.33
C ALA A 164 8.07 6.97 -2.64
N TRP A 165 7.56 5.74 -2.55
CA TRP A 165 7.13 4.99 -3.72
C TRP A 165 6.04 5.73 -4.49
N GLY A 166 4.95 6.12 -3.82
CA GLY A 166 3.85 6.84 -4.45
C GLY A 166 4.29 8.16 -5.06
N ALA A 167 5.15 8.90 -4.36
CA ALA A 167 5.66 10.20 -4.81
C ALA A 167 6.61 10.12 -5.99
N LEU A 168 7.37 9.03 -6.13
CA LEU A 168 8.40 8.92 -7.17
C LEU A 168 8.01 7.92 -8.25
N VAL A 169 7.91 6.65 -7.89
CA VAL A 169 7.70 5.56 -8.85
C VAL A 169 6.23 5.48 -9.29
N GLY A 170 5.29 5.57 -8.35
CA GLY A 170 3.86 5.47 -8.64
C GLY A 170 3.35 6.63 -9.49
N SER A 171 3.63 7.87 -9.07
CA SER A 171 3.30 9.08 -9.81
C SER A 171 4.01 9.13 -11.17
N GLY A 172 5.32 8.85 -11.21
CA GLY A 172 6.08 8.90 -12.45
C GLY A 172 5.63 7.84 -13.45
N PHE A 173 5.29 6.62 -13.00
CA PHE A 173 4.65 5.61 -13.83
C PHE A 173 3.30 6.12 -14.39
N ALA A 174 2.44 6.70 -13.55
CA ALA A 174 1.16 7.25 -13.99
C ALA A 174 1.32 8.38 -15.03
N ILE A 175 2.27 9.30 -14.80
CA ILE A 175 2.61 10.39 -15.72
C ILE A 175 3.06 9.82 -17.08
N VAL A 176 3.99 8.88 -17.07
CA VAL A 176 4.52 8.24 -18.29
C VAL A 176 3.40 7.57 -19.08
N MET A 177 2.54 6.79 -18.42
CA MET A 177 1.45 6.09 -19.08
C MET A 177 0.39 7.06 -19.64
N GLY A 178 0.04 8.11 -18.88
CA GLY A 178 -0.88 9.14 -19.34
C GLY A 178 -0.35 9.94 -20.52
N MET A 179 0.96 10.26 -20.54
CA MET A 179 1.61 10.92 -21.68
C MET A 179 1.57 10.04 -22.93
N TRP A 180 1.87 8.75 -22.80
CA TRP A 180 1.80 7.82 -23.93
C TRP A 180 0.39 7.76 -24.51
N PHE A 181 -0.61 7.56 -23.65
CA PHE A 181 -2.00 7.55 -24.08
C PHE A 181 -2.37 8.85 -24.79
N GLY A 182 -1.97 10.00 -24.22
CA GLY A 182 -2.16 11.31 -24.83
C GLY A 182 -1.66 11.39 -26.28
N TRP A 183 -0.52 10.79 -26.60
CA TRP A 183 0.02 10.84 -27.97
C TRP A 183 -0.57 9.81 -28.93
N TYR A 184 -0.69 8.54 -28.53
CA TYR A 184 -1.11 7.52 -29.48
C TYR A 184 -2.62 7.46 -29.66
N ALA A 185 -3.41 7.80 -28.63
CA ALA A 185 -4.85 7.62 -28.66
C ALA A 185 -5.53 8.48 -29.73
N GLY A 186 -4.97 9.65 -30.04
CA GLY A 186 -5.45 10.51 -31.10
C GLY A 186 -5.46 9.82 -32.47
N GLY A 187 -4.41 9.06 -32.80
CA GLY A 187 -4.30 8.35 -34.08
C GLY A 187 -5.33 7.24 -34.27
N TYR A 188 -5.81 6.63 -33.17
CA TYR A 188 -6.80 5.55 -33.23
C TYR A 188 -8.24 6.02 -33.07
N LEU A 189 -8.46 7.08 -32.30
CA LEU A 189 -9.79 7.45 -31.83
C LEU A 189 -10.35 8.72 -32.48
N LEU A 190 -9.52 9.57 -33.07
CA LEU A 190 -10.00 10.78 -33.73
C LEU A 190 -10.64 10.44 -35.08
N ASP A 191 -11.94 10.68 -35.11
CA ASP A 191 -12.76 10.70 -36.32
C ASP A 191 -13.07 12.16 -36.66
N PHE A 192 -12.59 12.62 -37.83
CA PHE A 192 -12.78 13.99 -38.32
C PHE A 192 -14.14 14.23 -38.97
N GLU A 193 -14.84 13.17 -39.37
CA GLU A 193 -16.22 13.27 -39.84
C GLU A 193 -17.16 13.48 -38.65
N ARG A 194 -16.78 12.97 -37.47
CA ARG A 194 -17.56 13.06 -36.22
C ARG A 194 -16.74 13.59 -35.03
N PRO A 195 -16.19 14.81 -35.13
CA PRO A 195 -15.18 15.32 -34.19
C PRO A 195 -15.71 15.43 -32.75
N ALA A 196 -16.97 15.82 -32.55
CA ALA A 196 -17.53 15.93 -31.21
C ALA A 196 -17.66 14.56 -30.51
N GLY A 197 -18.00 13.51 -31.26
CA GLY A 197 -18.13 12.15 -30.73
C GLY A 197 -16.77 11.57 -30.37
N SER A 198 -15.79 11.70 -31.26
CA SER A 198 -14.44 11.19 -31.08
C SER A 198 -13.69 11.89 -29.93
N ILE A 199 -13.79 13.22 -29.82
CA ILE A 199 -13.19 13.99 -28.71
C ILE A 199 -13.76 13.53 -27.36
N ARG A 200 -15.09 13.35 -27.27
CA ARG A 200 -15.72 12.87 -26.02
C ARG A 200 -15.23 11.48 -25.64
N THR A 201 -15.13 10.57 -26.60
CA THR A 201 -14.57 9.22 -26.37
C THR A 201 -13.13 9.28 -25.92
N LEU A 202 -12.31 10.11 -26.56
CA LEU A 202 -10.90 10.30 -26.23
C LEU A 202 -10.72 10.82 -24.80
N LEU A 203 -11.50 11.82 -24.39
CA LEU A 203 -11.46 12.37 -23.03
C LEU A 203 -11.91 11.34 -21.97
N ALA A 204 -12.97 10.57 -22.26
CA ALA A 204 -13.44 9.54 -21.35
C ALA A 204 -12.40 8.42 -21.16
N LEU A 205 -11.77 7.98 -22.26
CA LEU A 205 -10.72 6.96 -22.20
C LEU A 205 -9.42 7.50 -21.60
N PHE A 206 -9.13 8.79 -21.74
CA PHE A 206 -8.00 9.43 -21.08
C PHE A 206 -8.14 9.36 -19.55
N ALA A 207 -9.31 9.74 -19.01
CA ALA A 207 -9.58 9.63 -17.57
C ALA A 207 -9.45 8.18 -17.10
N LEU A 208 -10.10 7.24 -17.80
CA LEU A 208 -10.00 5.82 -17.49
C LEU A 208 -8.56 5.31 -17.47
N ASN A 209 -7.75 5.70 -18.47
CA ASN A 209 -6.34 5.32 -18.57
C ASN A 209 -5.52 5.90 -17.41
N ALA A 210 -5.66 7.20 -17.16
CA ALA A 210 -4.94 7.91 -16.10
C ALA A 210 -5.25 7.30 -14.72
N ASP A 211 -6.53 7.08 -14.42
CA ASP A 211 -6.98 6.54 -13.13
C ASP A 211 -6.49 5.10 -12.94
N PHE A 212 -6.59 4.28 -13.98
CA PHE A 212 -6.13 2.90 -13.96
C PHE A 212 -4.63 2.81 -13.65
N PHE A 213 -3.80 3.52 -14.42
CA PHE A 213 -2.35 3.44 -14.24
C PHE A 213 -1.87 4.16 -12.96
N SER A 214 -2.59 5.18 -12.50
CA SER A 214 -2.36 5.80 -11.19
C SER A 214 -2.59 4.80 -10.05
N GLU A 215 -3.72 4.09 -10.03
CA GLU A 215 -4.00 3.11 -8.99
C GLU A 215 -3.08 1.89 -9.06
N VAL A 216 -2.79 1.38 -10.26
CA VAL A 216 -1.84 0.27 -10.45
C VAL A 216 -0.44 0.67 -9.96
N GLY A 217 0.04 1.86 -10.34
CA GLY A 217 1.35 2.38 -9.93
C GLY A 217 1.48 2.49 -8.42
N LYS A 218 0.46 3.01 -7.73
CA LYS A 218 0.44 3.09 -6.25
C LYS A 218 0.35 1.72 -5.59
N ALA A 219 -0.58 0.89 -6.03
CA ALA A 219 -0.82 -0.44 -5.46
C ALA A 219 0.40 -1.37 -5.61
N ALA A 220 1.16 -1.25 -6.70
CA ALA A 220 2.40 -2.00 -6.91
C ALA A 220 3.40 -1.81 -5.76
N GLY A 221 3.60 -0.58 -5.28
CA GLY A 221 4.51 -0.29 -4.17
C GLY A 221 4.02 -0.84 -2.85
N VAL A 222 2.71 -0.73 -2.59
CA VAL A 222 2.09 -1.32 -1.41
C VAL A 222 2.32 -2.83 -1.41
N ALA A 223 2.01 -3.51 -2.52
CA ALA A 223 2.26 -4.94 -2.66
C ALA A 223 3.74 -5.29 -2.44
N LEU A 224 4.69 -4.53 -3.00
CA LEU A 224 6.12 -4.74 -2.78
C LEU A 224 6.52 -4.60 -1.29
N VAL A 225 6.06 -3.55 -0.61
CA VAL A 225 6.34 -3.36 0.83
C VAL A 225 5.74 -4.51 1.63
N LEU A 226 4.50 -4.90 1.35
CA LEU A 226 3.80 -6.01 2.00
C LEU A 226 4.54 -7.34 1.82
N LEU A 227 5.04 -7.61 0.62
CA LEU A 227 5.70 -8.87 0.25
C LEU A 227 7.12 -8.97 0.83
N VAL A 228 7.88 -7.88 0.81
CA VAL A 228 9.27 -7.84 1.29
C VAL A 228 9.33 -7.71 2.82
N PHE A 229 8.43 -6.94 3.41
CA PHE A 229 8.40 -6.63 4.84
C PHE A 229 7.23 -7.27 5.58
N ARG A 230 6.73 -8.41 5.06
CA ARG A 230 5.56 -9.15 5.57
C ARG A 230 5.53 -9.34 7.09
N ARG A 231 6.70 -9.51 7.74
CA ARG A 231 6.82 -9.66 9.20
C ARG A 231 6.28 -8.48 10.02
N TYR A 232 6.13 -7.30 9.41
CA TYR A 232 5.63 -6.11 10.08
C TYR A 232 4.15 -5.84 9.76
N VAL A 233 3.58 -6.57 8.79
CA VAL A 233 2.25 -6.29 8.26
C VAL A 233 1.31 -7.41 8.70
N ASP A 234 0.34 -7.03 9.52
CA ASP A 234 -0.50 -7.95 10.27
C ASP A 234 -1.95 -8.05 9.74
N GLY A 235 -2.36 -7.17 8.82
CA GLY A 235 -3.70 -7.21 8.25
C GLY A 235 -4.18 -5.93 7.59
N VAL A 236 -5.51 -5.75 7.62
CA VAL A 236 -6.26 -4.65 6.98
C VAL A 236 -5.75 -3.27 7.39
N VAL A 237 -5.50 -3.04 8.68
CA VAL A 237 -5.04 -1.73 9.20
C VAL A 237 -3.69 -1.34 8.61
N SER A 238 -2.70 -2.24 8.71
CA SER A 238 -1.36 -2.02 8.16
C SER A 238 -1.38 -1.87 6.63
N GLY A 239 -2.22 -2.66 5.94
CA GLY A 239 -2.45 -2.53 4.50
C GLY A 239 -3.02 -1.16 4.12
N LEU A 240 -4.09 -0.73 4.79
CA LEU A 240 -4.73 0.57 4.57
C LEU A 240 -3.76 1.73 4.81
N VAL A 241 -2.96 1.68 5.87
CA VAL A 241 -1.97 2.70 6.20
C VAL A 241 -0.87 2.80 5.13
N LEU A 242 -0.36 1.67 4.63
CA LEU A 242 0.63 1.66 3.54
C LEU A 242 0.01 2.16 2.23
N GLY A 243 -1.22 1.75 1.93
CA GLY A 243 -2.00 2.24 0.81
C GLY A 243 -2.18 3.75 0.83
N ALA A 244 -2.71 4.27 1.92
CA ALA A 244 -2.92 5.70 2.12
C ALA A 244 -1.61 6.49 2.06
N ALA A 245 -0.52 5.98 2.65
CA ALA A 245 0.80 6.60 2.52
C ALA A 245 1.25 6.72 1.06
N SER A 246 1.08 5.65 0.25
CA SER A 246 1.37 5.70 -1.19
C SER A 246 0.47 6.68 -1.94
N GLY A 247 -0.81 6.78 -1.57
CA GLY A 247 -1.73 7.76 -2.13
C GLY A 247 -1.34 9.20 -1.84
N ILE A 248 -0.94 9.48 -0.59
CA ILE A 248 -0.41 10.80 -0.16
C ILE A 248 0.85 11.15 -0.94
N GLY A 249 1.75 10.18 -1.16
CA GLY A 249 2.94 10.38 -1.97
C GLY A 249 2.62 10.81 -3.39
N LEU A 250 1.72 10.11 -4.07
CA LEU A 250 1.30 10.49 -5.43
C LEU A 250 0.66 11.88 -5.45
N ASN A 251 -0.22 12.17 -4.48
CA ASN A 251 -0.87 13.47 -4.36
C ASN A 251 0.13 14.63 -4.24
N LEU A 252 1.25 14.44 -3.54
CA LEU A 252 2.32 15.44 -3.45
C LEU A 252 2.82 15.80 -4.86
N THR A 253 3.30 14.82 -5.62
CA THR A 253 3.90 15.05 -6.94
C THR A 253 2.88 15.60 -7.92
N GLU A 254 1.66 15.06 -7.87
CA GLU A 254 0.60 15.52 -8.75
C GLU A 254 0.16 16.95 -8.44
N THR A 255 0.02 17.33 -7.17
CA THR A 255 -0.30 18.71 -6.81
C THR A 255 0.76 19.67 -7.31
N VAL A 256 2.05 19.33 -7.13
CA VAL A 256 3.15 20.16 -7.63
C VAL A 256 3.04 20.32 -9.15
N ARG A 257 2.77 19.22 -9.87
CA ARG A 257 2.54 19.25 -11.32
C ARG A 257 1.37 20.15 -11.71
N TYR A 258 0.25 20.08 -11.01
CA TYR A 258 -0.91 20.93 -11.28
C TYR A 258 -0.61 22.40 -11.05
N MET A 259 0.06 22.74 -9.95
CA MET A 259 0.40 24.12 -9.62
C MET A 259 1.52 24.70 -10.49
N ALA A 260 2.41 23.88 -11.04
CA ALA A 260 3.58 24.35 -11.78
C ALA A 260 3.47 24.22 -13.30
N GLU A 261 2.78 23.18 -13.80
CA GLU A 261 2.81 22.79 -15.20
C GLU A 261 1.42 22.82 -15.85
N ILE A 262 0.39 22.27 -15.18
CA ILE A 262 -0.93 22.06 -15.79
C ILE A 262 -1.82 23.31 -15.66
N GLU A 263 -1.92 23.89 -14.46
CA GLU A 263 -2.75 25.06 -14.17
C GLU A 263 -1.97 26.11 -13.35
N PRO A 264 -0.84 26.64 -13.89
CA PRO A 264 0.02 27.57 -13.17
C PRO A 264 -0.65 28.91 -12.84
N GLY A 265 -1.78 29.24 -13.47
CA GLY A 265 -2.55 30.45 -13.19
C GLY A 265 -3.42 30.38 -11.92
N GLN A 266 -3.60 29.19 -11.33
CA GLN A 266 -4.47 29.00 -10.16
C GLN A 266 -3.83 28.18 -9.02
N PRO A 267 -2.57 28.47 -8.61
CA PRO A 267 -1.84 27.63 -7.68
C PRO A 267 -2.50 27.57 -6.30
N ALA A 268 -3.09 28.67 -5.82
CA ALA A 268 -3.78 28.70 -4.53
C ALA A 268 -5.04 27.83 -4.52
N ALA A 269 -5.82 27.84 -5.61
CA ALA A 269 -7.00 27.00 -5.75
C ALA A 269 -6.61 25.51 -5.83
N GLN A 270 -5.56 25.18 -6.58
CA GLN A 270 -5.02 23.83 -6.68
C GLN A 270 -4.46 23.33 -5.34
N PHE A 271 -3.78 24.19 -4.57
CA PHE A 271 -3.34 23.84 -3.22
C PHE A 271 -4.53 23.59 -2.30
N TRP A 272 -5.55 24.45 -2.32
CA TRP A 272 -6.76 24.28 -1.51
C TRP A 272 -7.48 22.96 -1.84
N THR A 273 -7.77 22.72 -3.13
CA THR A 273 -8.52 21.54 -3.57
C THR A 273 -7.75 20.25 -3.31
N ARG A 274 -6.44 20.21 -3.59
CA ARG A 274 -5.66 18.96 -3.55
C ARG A 274 -4.94 18.71 -2.22
N GLN A 275 -4.47 19.74 -1.53
CA GLN A 275 -3.67 19.59 -0.30
C GLN A 275 -4.43 19.85 0.99
N VAL A 276 -5.52 20.62 0.93
CA VAL A 276 -6.37 20.85 2.11
C VAL A 276 -7.58 19.94 2.08
N VAL A 277 -8.34 19.96 0.99
CA VAL A 277 -9.59 19.20 0.89
C VAL A 277 -9.33 17.75 0.45
N GLY A 278 -8.57 17.57 -0.63
CA GLY A 278 -8.38 16.28 -1.32
C GLY A 278 -7.38 15.33 -0.66
N LEU A 279 -6.42 15.85 0.10
CA LEU A 279 -5.23 15.11 0.55
C LEU A 279 -5.54 13.81 1.28
N LEU A 280 -6.51 13.83 2.21
CA LEU A 280 -6.94 12.67 2.98
C LEU A 280 -8.27 12.07 2.51
N THR A 281 -8.88 12.61 1.46
CA THR A 281 -10.22 12.21 1.00
C THR A 281 -10.20 11.52 -0.36
N VAL A 282 -9.18 11.77 -1.20
CA VAL A 282 -9.09 11.26 -2.57
C VAL A 282 -8.01 10.17 -2.67
N HIS A 283 -6.81 10.45 -3.19
CA HIS A 283 -5.82 9.40 -3.47
C HIS A 283 -5.43 8.58 -2.24
N ALA A 284 -5.38 9.17 -1.05
CA ALA A 284 -5.12 8.45 0.19
C ALA A 284 -6.20 7.39 0.49
N VAL A 285 -7.46 7.69 0.21
CA VAL A 285 -8.59 6.80 0.43
C VAL A 285 -8.58 5.66 -0.58
N PHE A 286 -8.50 5.96 -1.88
CA PHE A 286 -8.54 4.92 -2.93
C PHE A 286 -7.36 3.96 -2.79
N SER A 287 -6.16 4.48 -2.62
CA SER A 287 -4.96 3.66 -2.40
C SER A 287 -5.04 2.88 -1.08
N GLY A 288 -5.68 3.47 -0.05
CA GLY A 288 -6.00 2.83 1.21
C GLY A 288 -6.90 1.61 1.05
N LEU A 289 -7.89 1.65 0.15
CA LEU A 289 -8.77 0.51 -0.15
C LEU A 289 -8.01 -0.63 -0.84
N ALA A 290 -7.13 -0.32 -1.81
CA ALA A 290 -6.24 -1.31 -2.41
C ALA A 290 -5.36 -1.97 -1.34
N GLY A 291 -4.73 -1.15 -0.49
CA GLY A 291 -3.92 -1.63 0.62
C GLY A 291 -4.69 -2.48 1.63
N ALA A 292 -5.93 -2.11 1.96
CA ALA A 292 -6.81 -2.87 2.84
C ALA A 292 -7.13 -4.27 2.27
N GLY A 293 -7.41 -4.37 0.97
CA GLY A 293 -7.62 -5.64 0.28
C GLY A 293 -6.39 -6.55 0.34
N PHE A 294 -5.20 -5.99 0.09
CA PHE A 294 -3.95 -6.73 0.24
C PHE A 294 -3.72 -7.18 1.70
N GLY A 295 -3.95 -6.30 2.66
CA GLY A 295 -3.87 -6.60 4.09
C GLY A 295 -4.82 -7.74 4.50
N ALA A 296 -6.05 -7.76 3.98
CA ALA A 296 -6.99 -8.83 4.20
C ALA A 296 -6.50 -10.17 3.61
N ALA A 297 -5.99 -10.13 2.37
CA ALA A 297 -5.46 -11.31 1.69
C ALA A 297 -4.28 -11.94 2.44
N LEU A 298 -3.45 -11.14 3.13
CA LEU A 298 -2.34 -11.66 3.94
C LEU A 298 -2.82 -12.52 5.12
N ARG A 299 -3.97 -12.17 5.72
CA ARG A 299 -4.60 -12.91 6.83
C ARG A 299 -5.41 -14.11 6.38
N ALA A 300 -5.85 -14.14 5.12
CA ALA A 300 -6.60 -15.26 4.61
C ALA A 300 -5.73 -16.54 4.59
N GLY A 301 -6.26 -17.63 5.16
CA GLY A 301 -5.57 -18.91 5.26
C GLY A 301 -5.24 -19.56 3.90
N PRO A 302 -4.45 -20.65 3.88
CA PRO A 302 -4.19 -21.41 2.65
C PRO A 302 -5.50 -21.81 1.96
N GLY A 303 -5.62 -21.59 0.65
CA GLY A 303 -6.82 -21.94 -0.14
C GLY A 303 -8.01 -20.97 0.00
N ARG A 304 -7.94 -19.94 0.85
CA ARG A 304 -9.06 -19.01 1.08
C ARG A 304 -8.88 -17.70 0.31
N GLY A 305 -9.57 -17.52 -0.81
CA GLY A 305 -10.02 -16.22 -1.34
C GLY A 305 -9.01 -15.06 -1.47
N ARG A 306 -7.70 -15.30 -1.46
CA ARG A 306 -6.66 -14.24 -1.45
C ARG A 306 -6.73 -13.36 -2.69
N VAL A 307 -6.87 -13.97 -3.85
CA VAL A 307 -6.97 -13.27 -5.13
C VAL A 307 -8.24 -12.40 -5.16
N PRO A 308 -9.45 -12.93 -4.87
CA PRO A 308 -10.65 -12.10 -4.72
C PRO A 308 -10.49 -10.90 -3.79
N LEU A 309 -9.82 -11.04 -2.64
CA LEU A 309 -9.60 -9.93 -1.70
C LEU A 309 -8.66 -8.84 -2.25
N CYS A 310 -7.58 -9.25 -2.93
CA CYS A 310 -6.70 -8.31 -3.63
C CYS A 310 -7.46 -7.59 -4.75
N LEU A 311 -8.21 -8.34 -5.56
CA LEU A 311 -8.99 -7.80 -6.68
C LEU A 311 -10.10 -6.86 -6.19
N SER A 312 -10.79 -7.18 -5.10
CA SER A 312 -11.83 -6.31 -4.55
C SER A 312 -11.26 -4.98 -4.05
N GLY A 313 -10.08 -5.01 -3.43
CA GLY A 313 -9.40 -3.78 -3.01
C GLY A 313 -8.98 -2.92 -4.20
N LEU A 314 -8.41 -3.54 -5.23
CA LEU A 314 -8.00 -2.86 -6.47
C LEU A 314 -9.21 -2.29 -7.23
N LEU A 315 -10.29 -3.07 -7.36
CA LEU A 315 -11.53 -2.61 -8.00
C LEU A 315 -12.17 -1.47 -7.23
N ALA A 316 -12.17 -1.50 -5.89
CA ALA A 316 -12.68 -0.40 -5.09
C ALA A 316 -11.82 0.87 -5.23
N ALA A 317 -10.49 0.72 -5.33
CA ALA A 317 -9.57 1.84 -5.55
C ALA A 317 -9.78 2.46 -6.94
N PHE A 318 -9.68 1.65 -8.00
CA PHE A 318 -9.86 2.10 -9.38
C PHE A 318 -11.26 2.64 -9.63
N GLY A 319 -12.29 1.89 -9.23
CA GLY A 319 -13.68 2.32 -9.41
C GLY A 319 -14.02 3.58 -8.62
N GLY A 320 -13.45 3.74 -7.41
CA GLY A 320 -13.64 4.95 -6.62
C GLY A 320 -12.96 6.18 -7.24
N HIS A 321 -11.73 6.01 -7.74
CA HIS A 321 -11.00 7.08 -8.43
C HIS A 321 -11.71 7.49 -9.72
N LEU A 322 -12.06 6.52 -10.56
CA LEU A 322 -12.80 6.78 -11.80
C LEU A 322 -14.15 7.44 -11.56
N LEU A 323 -14.88 6.98 -10.54
CA LEU A 323 -16.14 7.59 -10.16
C LEU A 323 -15.95 9.04 -9.70
N PHE A 324 -14.90 9.30 -8.90
CA PHE A 324 -14.58 10.65 -8.45
C PHE A 324 -14.26 11.58 -9.64
N ASP A 325 -13.37 11.16 -10.53
CA ASP A 325 -12.97 11.95 -11.70
C ASP A 325 -14.10 12.15 -12.70
N THR A 326 -15.04 11.20 -12.78
CA THR A 326 -16.26 11.34 -13.60
C THR A 326 -17.29 12.27 -12.97
N LEU A 327 -17.49 12.19 -11.65
CA LEU A 327 -18.50 12.98 -10.94
C LEU A 327 -18.06 14.43 -10.70
N MET A 328 -16.76 14.67 -10.46
CA MET A 328 -16.25 16.01 -10.13
C MET A 328 -16.58 17.08 -11.18
N PRO A 329 -16.37 16.87 -12.49
CA PRO A 329 -16.74 17.87 -13.50
C PRO A 329 -18.25 18.14 -13.57
N LEU A 330 -19.10 17.18 -13.20
CA LEU A 330 -20.55 17.36 -13.14
C LEU A 330 -20.96 18.15 -11.90
N LEU A 331 -20.42 17.77 -10.74
CA LEU A 331 -20.71 18.43 -9.47
C LEU A 331 -20.11 19.84 -9.42
N ASP A 332 -18.94 20.06 -10.03
CA ASP A 332 -18.33 21.39 -10.14
C ASP A 332 -19.17 22.35 -10.98
N ARG A 333 -19.78 21.88 -12.07
CA ARG A 333 -20.74 22.69 -12.84
C ARG A 333 -21.92 23.14 -11.95
N ARG A 334 -22.54 22.19 -11.25
CA ARG A 334 -23.63 22.49 -10.31
C ARG A 334 -23.20 23.44 -9.19
N ARG A 335 -21.99 23.25 -8.65
CA ARG A 335 -21.38 24.15 -7.66
C ARG A 335 -21.25 25.56 -8.23
N ARG A 336 -20.71 25.74 -9.43
CA ARG A 336 -20.58 27.06 -10.05
C ARG A 336 -21.92 27.75 -10.26
N ASP A 337 -22.96 27.01 -10.62
CA ASP A 337 -24.32 27.56 -10.75
C ASP A 337 -24.86 28.05 -9.39
N LEU A 338 -24.68 27.25 -8.32
CA LEU A 338 -25.14 27.56 -6.97
C LEU A 338 -24.40 28.76 -6.33
N PHE A 339 -23.14 28.98 -6.72
CA PHE A 339 -22.29 30.03 -6.17
C PHE A 339 -21.96 31.12 -7.20
N SER A 340 -22.81 31.31 -8.22
CA SER A 340 -22.55 32.20 -9.37
C SER A 340 -22.36 33.68 -9.02
N GLY A 341 -22.69 34.11 -7.81
CA GLY A 341 -22.41 35.44 -7.26
C GLY A 341 -21.47 35.47 -6.05
N ALA A 342 -20.86 34.34 -5.68
CA ALA A 342 -20.02 34.21 -4.48
C ALA A 342 -18.89 33.18 -4.68
N GLU A 343 -17.99 33.44 -5.62
CA GLU A 343 -16.92 32.50 -6.02
C GLU A 343 -16.05 32.04 -4.83
N THR A 344 -15.70 32.95 -3.91
CA THR A 344 -14.95 32.62 -2.70
C THR A 344 -15.67 31.58 -1.84
N LEU A 345 -16.99 31.71 -1.65
CA LEU A 345 -17.78 30.69 -0.95
C LEU A 345 -17.85 29.38 -1.76
N GLY A 346 -17.95 29.49 -3.09
CA GLY A 346 -17.89 28.36 -4.00
C GLY A 346 -16.59 27.56 -3.85
N VAL A 347 -15.46 28.21 -3.60
CA VAL A 347 -14.17 27.56 -3.36
C VAL A 347 -14.05 27.03 -1.93
N LEU A 348 -14.34 27.87 -0.93
CA LEU A 348 -14.11 27.51 0.49
C LEU A 348 -15.13 26.51 1.04
N VAL A 349 -16.35 26.49 0.52
CA VAL A 349 -17.45 25.62 0.99
C VAL A 349 -17.91 24.67 -0.10
N GLY A 350 -18.09 25.18 -1.32
CA GLY A 350 -18.57 24.39 -2.44
C GLY A 350 -17.64 23.24 -2.80
N VAL A 351 -16.32 23.47 -2.87
CA VAL A 351 -15.32 22.42 -3.18
C VAL A 351 -15.31 21.30 -2.13
N PRO A 352 -15.22 21.59 -0.81
CA PRO A 352 -15.37 20.55 0.21
C PRO A 352 -16.67 19.77 0.10
N LEU A 353 -17.80 20.44 -0.16
CA LEU A 353 -19.10 19.79 -0.26
C LEU A 353 -19.16 18.81 -1.42
N VAL A 354 -18.76 19.22 -2.63
CA VAL A 354 -18.78 18.31 -3.79
C VAL A 354 -17.78 17.18 -3.62
N THR A 355 -16.60 17.45 -3.04
CA THR A 355 -15.61 16.41 -2.72
C THR A 355 -16.18 15.40 -1.72
N LEU A 356 -16.88 15.86 -0.70
CA LEU A 356 -17.54 14.98 0.28
C LEU A 356 -18.61 14.12 -0.39
N VAL A 357 -19.38 14.65 -1.34
CA VAL A 357 -20.38 13.87 -2.08
C VAL A 357 -19.72 12.77 -2.92
N ALA A 358 -18.65 13.09 -3.67
CA ALA A 358 -18.02 12.12 -4.55
C ALA A 358 -17.11 11.12 -3.83
N ALA A 359 -16.31 11.58 -2.86
CA ALA A 359 -15.33 10.74 -2.16
C ALA A 359 -15.82 10.21 -0.81
N GLY A 360 -16.82 10.85 -0.19
CA GLY A 360 -17.33 10.51 1.14
C GLY A 360 -17.74 9.05 1.32
N PRO A 361 -18.44 8.40 0.38
CA PRO A 361 -18.76 6.97 0.49
C PRO A 361 -17.51 6.09 0.67
N PHE A 362 -16.42 6.42 -0.03
CA PHE A 362 -15.15 5.69 0.06
C PHE A 362 -14.38 6.02 1.35
N VAL A 363 -14.45 7.28 1.82
CA VAL A 363 -13.93 7.67 3.14
C VAL A 363 -14.62 6.86 4.24
N VAL A 364 -15.96 6.76 4.20
CA VAL A 364 -16.73 5.96 5.16
C VAL A 364 -16.32 4.50 5.09
N LEU A 365 -16.18 3.92 3.90
CA LEU A 365 -15.70 2.55 3.73
C LEU A 365 -14.32 2.34 4.37
N CYS A 366 -13.35 3.23 4.13
CA CYS A 366 -12.04 3.20 4.76
C CYS A 366 -12.13 3.26 6.30
N LEU A 367 -12.97 4.14 6.85
CA LEU A 367 -13.17 4.25 8.30
C LEU A 367 -13.81 2.99 8.89
N LEU A 368 -14.76 2.37 8.19
CA LEU A 368 -15.38 1.10 8.60
C LEU A 368 -14.37 -0.04 8.60
N LEU A 369 -13.54 -0.15 7.55
CA LEU A 369 -12.47 -1.15 7.45
C LEU A 369 -11.41 -0.94 8.53
N LEU A 370 -11.00 0.31 8.78
CA LEU A 370 -10.09 0.66 9.87
C LEU A 370 -10.69 0.27 11.23
N ARG A 371 -11.93 0.67 11.51
CA ARG A 371 -12.63 0.35 12.76
C ARG A 371 -12.75 -1.16 12.97
N ARG A 372 -13.11 -1.91 11.92
CA ARG A 372 -13.19 -3.37 11.96
C ARG A 372 -11.82 -3.99 12.21
N GLY A 373 -10.79 -3.58 11.47
CA GLY A 373 -9.43 -4.09 11.65
C GLY A 373 -8.85 -3.81 13.03
N LEU A 374 -9.09 -2.62 13.60
CA LEU A 374 -8.69 -2.29 14.97
C LEU A 374 -9.42 -3.13 16.01
N ARG A 375 -10.72 -3.41 15.81
CA ARG A 375 -11.48 -4.32 16.68
C ARG A 375 -10.95 -5.74 16.63
N ASP A 376 -10.55 -6.21 15.44
CA ASP A 376 -10.00 -7.55 15.25
C ASP A 376 -8.64 -7.67 15.94
N GLN A 377 -7.76 -6.69 15.77
CA GLN A 377 -6.49 -6.61 16.51
C GLN A 377 -6.73 -6.63 18.03
N ALA A 378 -7.67 -5.81 18.52
CA ALA A 378 -7.99 -5.75 19.95
C ALA A 378 -8.54 -7.08 20.49
N ALA A 379 -9.35 -7.80 19.71
CA ALA A 379 -9.89 -9.09 20.10
C ALA A 379 -8.79 -10.17 20.21
N VAL A 380 -7.87 -10.21 19.24
CA VAL A 380 -6.71 -11.10 19.27
C VAL A 380 -5.85 -10.83 20.51
N LEU A 381 -5.52 -9.55 20.76
CA LEU A 381 -4.70 -9.18 21.92
C LEU A 381 -5.40 -9.46 23.25
N ARG A 382 -6.72 -9.26 23.34
CA ARG A 382 -7.53 -9.61 24.52
C ARG A 382 -7.50 -11.10 24.83
N ALA A 383 -7.54 -11.95 23.80
CA ALA A 383 -7.49 -13.40 23.97
C ALA A 383 -6.10 -13.90 24.40
N ALA A 384 -5.03 -13.26 23.93
CA ALA A 384 -3.66 -13.64 24.26
C ALA A 384 -3.19 -13.19 25.65
N LEU A 385 -3.75 -12.11 26.17
CA LEU A 385 -3.28 -11.47 27.41
C LEU A 385 -3.30 -12.38 28.64
N PRO A 386 -4.38 -13.15 28.94
CA PRO A 386 -4.40 -14.04 30.11
C PRO A 386 -3.31 -15.10 30.07
N VAL A 387 -3.05 -15.66 28.88
CA VAL A 387 -2.04 -16.70 28.66
C VAL A 387 -0.64 -16.16 28.96
N GLU A 388 -0.32 -14.95 28.47
CA GLU A 388 0.97 -14.33 28.73
C GLU A 388 1.13 -13.98 30.21
N THR A 389 0.11 -13.40 30.85
CA THR A 389 0.18 -13.05 32.27
C THR A 389 0.30 -14.26 33.19
N ALA A 390 -0.30 -15.40 32.81
CA ALA A 390 -0.24 -16.66 33.56
C ALA A 390 1.10 -17.39 33.37
N SER A 391 1.80 -17.17 32.25
CA SER A 391 3.08 -17.83 31.95
C SER A 391 4.22 -17.45 32.91
N GLY A 392 4.08 -16.35 33.66
CA GLY A 392 5.06 -15.92 34.65
C GLY A 392 6.38 -15.38 34.07
N THR A 393 6.47 -15.17 32.76
CA THR A 393 7.67 -14.64 32.07
C THR A 393 8.02 -13.20 32.49
N GLY A 394 7.08 -12.48 33.11
CA GLY A 394 7.24 -11.10 33.55
C GLY A 394 7.23 -10.06 32.41
N ALA A 395 7.01 -10.47 31.16
CA ALA A 395 7.05 -9.56 30.00
C ALA A 395 5.85 -8.60 29.93
N VAL A 396 4.68 -9.04 30.42
CA VAL A 396 3.47 -8.23 30.58
C VAL A 396 2.85 -8.53 31.95
N THR A 397 2.75 -7.54 32.81
CA THR A 397 2.10 -7.67 34.12
C THR A 397 0.57 -7.51 34.02
N PRO A 398 -0.21 -8.04 34.99
CA PRO A 398 -1.66 -7.83 35.03
C PRO A 398 -2.05 -6.34 35.03
N ALA A 399 -1.27 -5.49 35.71
CA ALA A 399 -1.50 -4.05 35.75
C ALA A 399 -1.28 -3.38 34.38
N GLU A 400 -0.28 -3.84 33.61
CA GLU A 400 -0.01 -3.34 32.26
C GLU A 400 -1.04 -3.83 31.23
N GLY A 401 -1.61 -5.01 31.41
CA GLY A 401 -2.56 -5.60 30.46
C GLY A 401 -3.77 -4.70 30.16
N GLY A 402 -4.39 -4.15 31.21
CA GLY A 402 -5.51 -3.22 31.07
C GLY A 402 -5.13 -1.87 30.44
N LEU A 403 -3.89 -1.43 30.65
CA LEU A 403 -3.34 -0.23 30.02
C LEU A 403 -3.10 -0.47 28.52
N LEU A 404 -2.45 -1.58 28.15
CA LEU A 404 -2.04 -1.88 26.77
C LEU A 404 -3.22 -1.95 25.79
N LEU A 405 -4.37 -2.44 26.24
CA LEU A 405 -5.57 -2.59 25.43
C LEU A 405 -6.40 -1.29 25.30
N SER A 406 -6.06 -0.25 26.06
CA SER A 406 -6.75 1.04 26.05
C SER A 406 -5.89 2.11 25.36
N PRO A 407 -6.17 2.47 24.09
CA PRO A 407 -5.45 3.54 23.40
C PRO A 407 -5.45 4.87 24.14
N GLY A 408 -6.58 5.23 24.76
CA GLY A 408 -6.69 6.48 25.54
C GLY A 408 -5.78 6.48 26.77
N ARG A 409 -5.77 5.39 27.56
CA ARG A 409 -4.90 5.30 28.74
C ARG A 409 -3.42 5.28 28.36
N ARG A 410 -3.06 4.63 27.24
CA ARG A 410 -1.69 4.69 26.70
C ARG A 410 -1.29 6.09 26.30
N LEU A 411 -2.17 6.83 25.60
CA LEU A 411 -1.88 8.22 25.23
C LEU A 411 -1.67 9.10 26.47
N LEU A 412 -2.50 8.95 27.51
CA LEU A 412 -2.31 9.69 28.76
C LEU A 412 -0.98 9.36 29.44
N LEU A 413 -0.57 8.08 29.46
CA LEU A 413 0.74 7.69 29.98
C LEU A 413 1.88 8.21 29.10
N GLU A 414 1.76 8.14 27.77
CA GLU A 414 2.72 8.71 26.82
C GLU A 414 2.91 10.21 27.09
N LEU A 415 1.83 10.96 27.29
CA LEU A 415 1.88 12.38 27.63
C LEU A 415 2.52 12.64 29.00
N ALA A 416 2.19 11.84 30.01
CA ALA A 416 2.78 11.97 31.35
C ALA A 416 4.30 11.70 31.34
N VAL A 417 4.73 10.63 30.66
CA VAL A 417 6.15 10.29 30.50
C VAL A 417 6.88 11.32 29.65
N TRP A 418 6.25 11.85 28.60
CA TRP A 418 6.85 12.93 27.82
C TRP A 418 7.08 14.20 28.64
N ARG A 419 6.13 14.57 29.51
CA ARG A 419 6.27 15.73 30.41
C ARG A 419 7.37 15.54 31.46
N ARG A 420 7.54 14.31 31.98
CA ARG A 420 8.52 14.00 33.04
C ARG A 420 9.93 13.74 32.49
N ASP A 421 10.03 12.93 31.44
CA ASP A 421 11.28 12.32 30.95
C ASP A 421 11.65 12.75 29.51
N GLY A 422 10.88 13.67 28.92
CA GLY A 422 11.10 14.21 27.59
C GLY A 422 10.91 13.19 26.46
N THR A 423 11.46 13.52 25.28
CA THR A 423 11.32 12.71 24.05
C THR A 423 12.08 11.39 24.11
N ALA A 424 13.15 11.31 24.91
CA ALA A 424 13.87 10.06 25.13
C ALA A 424 13.00 9.05 25.90
N GLY A 425 12.43 9.46 27.04
CA GLY A 425 11.53 8.62 27.82
C GLY A 425 10.31 8.15 27.03
N LEU A 426 9.66 9.07 26.30
CA LEU A 426 8.54 8.73 25.42
C LEU A 426 8.91 7.67 24.37
N ARG A 427 10.09 7.79 23.74
CA ARG A 427 10.56 6.81 22.75
C ARG A 427 10.79 5.44 23.37
N HIS A 428 11.34 5.37 24.59
CA HIS A 428 11.53 4.10 25.29
C HIS A 428 10.19 3.45 25.66
N LEU A 429 9.24 4.22 26.18
CA LEU A 429 7.89 3.73 26.51
C LEU A 429 7.17 3.18 25.27
N ILE A 430 7.14 3.94 24.16
CA ILE A 430 6.48 3.49 22.93
C ILE A 430 7.14 2.19 22.41
N ARG A 431 8.47 2.09 22.46
CA ARG A 431 9.18 0.87 22.04
C ARG A 431 8.81 -0.33 22.92
N LEU A 432 8.75 -0.15 24.24
CA LEU A 432 8.35 -1.19 25.17
C LEU A 432 6.91 -1.66 24.90
N GLN A 433 5.95 -0.73 24.85
CA GLN A 433 4.55 -1.06 24.59
C GLN A 433 4.36 -1.76 23.23
N GLN A 434 5.08 -1.32 22.19
CA GLN A 434 5.03 -1.99 20.89
C GLN A 434 5.67 -3.38 20.90
N ALA A 435 6.70 -3.60 21.72
CA ALA A 435 7.27 -4.93 21.92
C ALA A 435 6.30 -5.86 22.65
N GLN A 436 5.66 -5.38 23.72
CA GLN A 436 4.62 -6.11 24.47
C GLN A 436 3.43 -6.48 23.58
N LEU A 437 2.92 -5.53 22.78
CA LEU A 437 1.81 -5.80 21.85
C LEU A 437 2.18 -6.81 20.76
N ARG A 438 3.42 -6.79 20.27
CA ARG A 438 3.90 -7.78 19.29
C ARG A 438 4.08 -9.16 19.91
N LEU A 439 4.57 -9.24 21.15
CA LEU A 439 4.67 -10.49 21.89
C LEU A 439 3.29 -11.14 22.05
N LEU A 440 2.28 -10.35 22.42
CA LEU A 440 0.89 -10.81 22.53
C LEU A 440 0.28 -11.21 21.18
N HIS A 441 0.73 -10.61 20.09
CA HIS A 441 0.23 -10.93 18.75
C HIS A 441 0.80 -12.25 18.20
N ASP A 442 2.10 -12.48 18.41
CA ASP A 442 2.83 -13.68 17.99
C ASP A 442 3.36 -14.41 19.26
N PRO A 443 2.49 -15.12 20.01
CA PRO A 443 2.90 -15.74 21.26
C PRO A 443 4.03 -16.76 21.03
N LEU A 444 5.06 -16.69 21.89
CA LEU A 444 6.27 -17.52 21.85
C LEU A 444 6.07 -19.05 21.74
N PRO A 445 4.99 -19.69 22.23
CA PRO A 445 4.86 -21.15 22.20
C PRO A 445 4.95 -21.77 20.80
N GLN A 446 4.31 -21.15 19.80
CA GLN A 446 4.41 -21.62 18.41
C GLN A 446 5.83 -21.53 17.85
N ARG A 447 6.59 -20.52 18.30
CA ARG A 447 7.96 -20.28 17.84
C ARG A 447 8.97 -21.16 18.58
N SER A 448 8.74 -21.48 19.85
CA SER A 448 9.54 -22.45 20.59
C SER A 448 9.30 -23.87 20.12
N ASP A 449 8.07 -24.24 19.75
CA ASP A 449 7.76 -25.55 19.18
C ASP A 449 8.27 -25.67 17.74
N GLU A 450 8.22 -24.61 16.92
CA GLU A 450 8.91 -24.58 15.61
C GLU A 450 10.44 -24.68 15.75
N VAL A 451 11.04 -23.92 16.68
CA VAL A 451 12.49 -23.97 16.93
C VAL A 451 12.91 -25.31 17.55
N ARG A 452 12.08 -25.92 18.38
CA ARG A 452 12.29 -27.27 18.93
C ARG A 452 12.13 -28.34 17.85
N GLN A 453 11.10 -28.27 17.00
CA GLN A 453 10.96 -29.15 15.83
C GLN A 453 12.14 -29.03 14.87
N LEU A 454 12.62 -27.81 14.60
CA LEU A 454 13.83 -27.57 13.80
C LEU A 454 15.11 -28.12 14.45
N LYS A 455 15.11 -28.33 15.77
CA LYS A 455 16.19 -28.92 16.55
C LYS A 455 15.94 -30.40 16.94
N GLY A 456 14.85 -31.02 16.48
CA GLY A 456 14.48 -32.39 16.85
C GLY A 456 14.06 -32.58 18.31
N LEU A 457 13.71 -31.51 19.03
CA LEU A 457 13.28 -31.54 20.42
C LEU A 457 11.74 -31.70 20.52
N PRO A 458 11.23 -32.45 21.50
CA PRO A 458 9.79 -32.63 21.69
C PRO A 458 9.09 -31.31 22.06
N PRO A 459 7.83 -31.10 21.63
CA PRO A 459 7.07 -29.89 21.94
C PRO A 459 6.92 -29.69 23.44
N LEU A 460 6.79 -28.44 23.88
CA LEU A 460 6.49 -28.14 25.28
C LEU A 460 5.05 -28.60 25.55
N THR A 461 4.90 -29.75 26.21
CA THR A 461 3.62 -30.30 26.60
C THR A 461 2.83 -29.26 27.39
N THR A 462 1.68 -28.84 26.86
CA THR A 462 0.61 -28.26 27.69
C THR A 462 0.24 -29.31 28.73
N HIS A 463 0.16 -28.90 30.00
CA HIS A 463 -0.21 -29.76 31.13
C HIS A 463 -1.36 -30.74 30.78
N PRO A 464 -1.35 -31.97 31.33
CA PRO A 464 -2.44 -32.91 31.10
C PRO A 464 -3.75 -32.31 31.62
N PRO A 465 -4.90 -32.61 30.97
CA PRO A 465 -6.19 -32.17 31.46
C PRO A 465 -6.41 -32.74 32.86
N LEU A 466 -6.83 -31.88 33.80
CA LEU A 466 -7.36 -32.30 35.09
C LEU A 466 -8.45 -33.35 34.83
N SER A 467 -8.22 -34.56 35.35
CA SER A 467 -9.16 -35.68 35.34
C SER A 467 -10.50 -35.29 35.98
N PRO A 468 -11.63 -35.80 35.46
CA PRO A 468 -12.94 -35.55 36.05
C PRO A 468 -13.03 -36.21 37.44
N HIS A 469 -13.57 -35.48 38.41
CA HIS A 469 -13.84 -35.95 39.77
C HIS A 469 -14.70 -37.24 39.75
N PRO A 470 -14.42 -38.23 40.63
CA PRO A 470 -15.30 -39.37 40.82
C PRO A 470 -16.57 -38.93 41.57
N THR A 471 -17.71 -39.17 40.94
CA THR A 471 -19.04 -39.16 41.56
C THR A 471 -19.12 -40.20 42.68
N LEU A 472 -19.50 -39.76 43.88
CA LEU A 472 -19.87 -40.62 45.01
C LEU A 472 -21.15 -41.43 44.68
N PRO A 473 -21.24 -42.71 45.10
CA PRO A 473 -22.45 -43.51 44.91
C PRO A 473 -23.51 -43.09 45.94
N ILE A 474 -24.73 -42.83 45.45
CA ILE A 474 -25.93 -42.68 46.26
C ILE A 474 -26.38 -44.08 46.70
N ASP A 475 -26.38 -44.28 48.00
CA ASP A 475 -26.87 -45.47 48.69
C ASP A 475 -28.39 -45.57 48.51
N GLN A 476 -28.88 -46.68 47.96
CA GLN A 476 -30.29 -47.02 47.88
C GLN A 476 -30.57 -48.22 48.78
N GLY A 477 -31.47 -48.01 49.75
CA GLY A 477 -32.08 -49.03 50.60
C GLY A 477 -32.24 -48.49 52.03
N VAL A 478 -33.36 -48.63 52.74
CA VAL A 478 -34.49 -49.56 52.69
C VAL A 478 -35.66 -48.94 53.49
N SER A 479 -36.87 -49.36 53.13
CA SER A 479 -38.19 -49.23 53.79
C SER A 479 -38.28 -48.80 55.26
N SER A 480 -39.19 -47.86 55.54
CA SER A 480 -40.43 -48.05 56.33
C SER A 480 -41.24 -46.76 56.35
#